data_AF-A0A5N5DV15-F1
#
_entry.id   AF-A0A5N5DV15-F1
#
_cell.length_a   1.000
_cell.length_b   1.000
_cell.length_c   1.000
_cell.angle_alpha   90.00
_cell.angle_beta   90.00
_cell.angle_gamma   90.00
#
_symmetry.space_group_name_H-M   'P 1'
#
loop_
_entity.id
_entity.type
_entity.pdbx_description
1 polymer ?
#
loop_
_entity_poly.entity_id
_entity_poly.type
_entity_poly.pdbx_seq_one_letter_code
_entity_poly.pdbx_strand_id
1 'polypeptide(L)'
;MANSNPFVPPSAVDVDLSAVAWGASRTMSDFETGMWRMEEAQPQLRSPIVAVEVLDRAPDWDRLLDAVEWASHVVPRIRMRAVEPAMQLGNPVWSVDPEFDIGYHLRRVRLPAPADFDHALRMCRHLATEPFDKARPPWSALLIEGLDDGRAVFVVKTHHSITDGMGGIQMMTLLHSRRPDPTPNKPDRTPPAPEHLSSVGAFGEEVVSEIRRAPSRIAKLVRGATNVAATAISSPFSTASEVLGYANSLRKIVTPPARSGSPLLHDRGLGRWFGTLEVGVPELKAGAKAAGGSLNDAYVAALLGGFHRYHEAFGQSVESIPMGMPISMRT
;
A
#
# COMPACT_ATOMS: atom_id res chain seq x y z
N MET A 1 17.59 31.23 -13.91
CA MET A 1 18.12 29.85 -14.04
C MET A 1 18.29 29.30 -12.63
N ALA A 2 17.26 28.69 -12.07
CA ALA A 2 17.40 27.93 -10.83
C ALA A 2 17.78 26.51 -11.23
N ASN A 3 18.93 26.03 -10.75
CA ASN A 3 19.32 24.63 -10.87
C ASN A 3 18.29 23.78 -10.11
N SER A 4 17.20 23.40 -10.78
CA SER A 4 16.28 22.37 -10.33
C SER A 4 16.92 21.02 -10.57
N ASN A 5 18.04 20.75 -9.87
CA ASN A 5 18.45 19.37 -9.70
C ASN A 5 17.30 18.70 -8.94
N PRO A 6 16.67 17.64 -9.48
CA PRO A 6 15.59 16.98 -8.76
C PRO A 6 16.09 16.59 -7.36
N PHE A 7 15.24 16.72 -6.34
CA PHE A 7 15.56 16.16 -5.04
C PHE A 7 15.75 14.65 -5.22
N VAL A 8 17.00 14.20 -5.11
CA VAL A 8 17.38 12.81 -5.25
C VAL A 8 17.53 12.25 -3.83
N PRO A 9 16.58 11.47 -3.31
CA PRO A 9 16.77 10.81 -2.03
C PRO A 9 18.01 9.90 -2.10
N PRO A 10 18.86 9.86 -1.06
CA PRO A 10 20.07 9.04 -1.06
C PRO A 10 19.72 7.55 -1.18
N SER A 11 20.50 6.80 -1.98
CA SER A 11 20.38 5.34 -2.07
C SER A 11 20.99 4.72 -0.82
N ALA A 12 20.35 3.71 -0.24
CA ALA A 12 20.76 3.17 1.05
C ALA A 12 21.98 2.24 1.04
N VAL A 13 22.64 2.09 -0.12
CA VAL A 13 24.05 1.71 -0.10
C VAL A 13 24.93 2.76 0.62
N ASP A 14 24.40 3.98 0.84
CA ASP A 14 25.09 5.11 1.48
C ASP A 14 24.36 5.66 2.74
N VAL A 15 23.36 4.97 3.31
CA VAL A 15 22.48 5.52 4.38
C VAL A 15 22.61 4.75 5.70
N ASP A 16 22.59 5.49 6.81
CA ASP A 16 22.40 4.95 8.15
C ASP A 16 21.01 4.29 8.28
N LEU A 17 21.00 2.96 8.40
CA LEU A 17 19.78 2.18 8.56
C LEU A 17 18.97 2.61 9.80
N SER A 18 19.60 3.20 10.83
CA SER A 18 18.92 3.66 12.05
C SER A 18 17.84 4.72 11.79
N ALA A 19 17.97 5.49 10.71
CA ALA A 19 16.99 6.50 10.29
C ALA A 19 15.73 5.89 9.63
N VAL A 20 15.76 4.60 9.29
CA VAL A 20 14.64 3.89 8.66
C VAL A 20 13.71 3.34 9.75
N ALA A 21 12.90 4.20 10.35
CA ALA A 21 11.86 3.85 11.35
C ALA A 21 10.57 3.35 10.69
N TRP A 22 10.69 2.42 9.73
CA TRP A 22 9.56 1.97 8.94
C TRP A 22 8.76 0.88 9.66
N GLY A 23 7.44 1.05 9.77
CA GLY A 23 6.60 0.07 10.44
C GLY A 23 6.96 -0.16 11.91
N ALA A 24 7.50 0.85 12.60
CA ALA A 24 7.88 0.71 14.02
C ALA A 24 6.68 0.45 14.94
N SER A 25 5.47 0.87 14.53
CA SER A 25 4.26 0.59 15.30
C SER A 25 3.96 -0.91 15.32
N ARG A 26 3.81 -1.46 16.52
CA ARG A 26 3.41 -2.86 16.72
C ARG A 26 1.96 -3.10 16.32
N THR A 27 1.10 -2.10 16.44
CA THR A 27 -0.32 -2.19 16.12
C THR A 27 -0.63 -1.38 14.87
N MET A 28 -1.53 -1.89 14.01
CA MET A 28 -2.10 -1.13 12.91
C MET A 28 -2.85 0.10 13.44
N SER A 29 -2.75 1.18 12.69
CA SER A 29 -3.63 2.33 12.86
C SER A 29 -5.07 1.97 12.51
N ASP A 30 -5.97 2.81 12.99
CA ASP A 30 -7.39 2.83 12.68
C ASP A 30 -7.70 2.81 11.16
N PHE A 31 -6.96 3.59 10.38
CA PHE A 31 -7.09 3.62 8.93
C PHE A 31 -6.61 2.34 8.26
N GLU A 32 -5.45 1.81 8.67
CA GLU A 32 -4.92 0.54 8.17
C GLU A 32 -5.82 -0.65 8.51
N THR A 33 -6.38 -0.66 9.73
CA THR A 33 -7.36 -1.64 10.19
C THR A 33 -8.62 -1.61 9.34
N GLY A 34 -9.11 -0.40 9.03
CA GLY A 34 -10.22 -0.20 8.12
C GLY A 34 -9.96 -0.84 6.76
N MET A 35 -8.83 -0.54 6.12
CA MET A 35 -8.46 -1.15 4.83
C MET A 35 -8.36 -2.68 4.91
N TRP A 36 -7.66 -3.19 5.93
CA TRP A 36 -7.41 -4.62 6.13
C TRP A 36 -8.68 -5.47 6.33
N ARG A 37 -9.67 -4.95 7.06
CA ARG A 37 -10.93 -5.67 7.31
C ARG A 37 -11.92 -5.49 6.17
N MET A 38 -11.96 -4.30 5.56
CA MET A 38 -12.95 -3.97 4.54
C MET A 38 -12.76 -4.77 3.25
N GLU A 39 -11.51 -5.09 2.88
CA GLU A 39 -11.22 -5.77 1.62
C GLU A 39 -11.81 -7.19 1.48
N GLU A 40 -12.18 -7.80 2.61
CA GLU A 40 -12.83 -9.11 2.65
C GLU A 40 -14.33 -9.00 2.40
N ALA A 41 -14.99 -8.02 3.02
CA ALA A 41 -16.40 -7.74 2.80
C ALA A 41 -16.67 -7.07 1.45
N GLN A 42 -15.70 -6.29 0.95
CA GLN A 42 -15.80 -5.50 -0.26
C GLN A 42 -14.53 -5.64 -1.11
N PRO A 43 -14.46 -6.64 -2.01
CA PRO A 43 -13.29 -6.87 -2.86
C PRO A 43 -12.87 -5.65 -3.71
N GLN A 44 -13.80 -4.75 -4.01
CA GLN A 44 -13.54 -3.49 -4.71
C GLN A 44 -12.70 -2.50 -3.90
N LEU A 45 -12.62 -2.67 -2.57
CA LEU A 45 -11.85 -1.84 -1.65
C LEU A 45 -10.49 -2.46 -1.29
N ARG A 46 -10.13 -3.60 -1.90
CA ARG A 46 -8.77 -4.13 -1.85
C ARG A 46 -7.80 -3.03 -2.24
N SER A 47 -6.79 -2.84 -1.39
CA SER A 47 -5.80 -1.77 -1.54
C SER A 47 -4.41 -2.37 -1.75
N PRO A 48 -4.15 -3.07 -2.87
CA PRO A 48 -2.79 -3.46 -3.22
C PRO A 48 -2.03 -2.26 -3.78
N ILE A 49 -0.76 -2.14 -3.41
CA ILE A 49 0.22 -1.35 -4.14
C ILE A 49 0.99 -2.33 -5.03
N VAL A 50 1.07 -2.02 -6.33
CA VAL A 50 1.74 -2.87 -7.32
C VAL A 50 2.81 -2.04 -8.03
N ALA A 51 4.04 -2.49 -7.91
CA ALA A 51 5.17 -1.98 -8.68
C ALA A 51 5.48 -2.97 -9.81
N VAL A 52 5.55 -2.48 -11.04
CA VAL A 52 5.96 -3.26 -12.22
C VAL A 52 7.26 -2.67 -12.72
N GLU A 53 8.33 -3.43 -12.60
CA GLU A 53 9.67 -3.05 -13.03
C GLU A 53 10.03 -3.83 -14.30
N VAL A 54 10.38 -3.09 -15.35
CA VAL A 54 10.88 -3.68 -16.59
C VAL A 54 12.40 -3.70 -16.51
N LEU A 55 12.97 -4.91 -16.59
CA LEU A 55 14.40 -5.15 -16.48
C LEU A 55 14.99 -5.32 -17.88
N ASP A 56 16.18 -4.75 -18.11
CA ASP A 56 16.90 -4.88 -19.40
C ASP A 56 17.19 -6.34 -19.78
N ARG A 57 17.28 -7.23 -18.78
CA ARG A 57 17.43 -8.68 -18.93
C ARG A 57 16.94 -9.41 -17.68
N ALA A 58 16.70 -10.71 -17.81
CA ALA A 58 16.46 -11.57 -16.65
C ALA A 58 17.67 -11.54 -15.69
N PRO A 59 17.47 -11.30 -14.38
CA PRO A 59 18.54 -11.38 -13.40
C PRO A 59 18.91 -12.84 -13.16
N ASP A 60 20.13 -13.06 -12.65
CA ASP A 60 20.46 -14.34 -12.04
C ASP A 60 19.52 -14.61 -10.86
N TRP A 61 18.96 -15.81 -10.78
CA TRP A 61 17.89 -16.13 -9.85
C TRP A 61 18.37 -16.11 -8.40
N ASP A 62 19.52 -16.72 -8.12
CA ASP A 62 20.07 -16.79 -6.77
C ASP A 62 20.47 -15.40 -6.28
N ARG A 63 21.03 -14.58 -7.18
CA ARG A 63 21.28 -13.16 -6.89
C ARG A 63 20.01 -12.36 -6.57
N LEU A 64 18.91 -12.59 -7.29
CA LEU A 64 17.63 -11.93 -6.99
C LEU A 64 17.08 -12.41 -5.65
N LEU A 65 17.12 -13.71 -5.39
CA LEU A 65 16.69 -14.31 -4.13
C LEU A 65 17.44 -13.71 -2.94
N ASP A 66 18.78 -13.66 -3.00
CA ASP A 66 19.63 -13.05 -1.98
C ASP A 66 19.31 -11.56 -1.76
N ALA A 67 18.99 -10.83 -2.84
CA ALA A 67 18.64 -9.42 -2.74
C ALA A 67 17.29 -9.20 -2.03
N VAL A 68 16.29 -10.05 -2.29
CA VAL A 68 14.99 -9.97 -1.61
C VAL A 68 15.08 -10.50 -0.18
N GLU A 69 15.89 -11.53 0.07
CA GLU A 69 16.17 -12.00 1.43
C GLU A 69 16.84 -10.90 2.26
N TRP A 70 17.86 -10.23 1.72
CA TRP A 70 18.47 -9.06 2.34
C TRP A 70 17.45 -7.92 2.57
N ALA A 71 16.57 -7.66 1.61
CA ALA A 71 15.52 -6.66 1.77
C ALA A 71 14.64 -6.94 3.01
N SER A 72 14.36 -8.23 3.27
CA SER A 72 13.56 -8.65 4.43
C SER A 72 14.25 -8.49 5.78
N HIS A 73 15.59 -8.43 5.79
CA HIS A 73 16.38 -8.10 6.98
C HIS A 73 16.31 -6.61 7.27
N VAL A 74 16.54 -5.81 6.22
CA VAL A 74 16.57 -4.35 6.33
C VAL A 74 15.18 -3.78 6.67
N VAL A 75 14.13 -4.47 6.22
CA VAL A 75 12.72 -4.09 6.35
C VAL A 75 11.97 -5.15 7.15
N PRO A 76 12.05 -5.14 8.49
CA PRO A 76 11.46 -6.20 9.32
C PRO A 76 9.97 -6.45 9.08
N ARG A 77 9.22 -5.41 8.71
CA ARG A 77 7.77 -5.48 8.48
C ARG A 77 7.39 -6.43 7.34
N ILE A 78 8.25 -6.66 6.33
CA ILE A 78 7.93 -7.64 5.29
C ILE A 78 8.10 -9.10 5.76
N ARG A 79 8.60 -9.33 6.98
CA ARG A 79 8.55 -10.63 7.68
C ARG A 79 7.38 -10.73 8.65
N MET A 80 6.51 -9.71 8.74
CA MET A 80 5.43 -9.67 9.73
C MET A 80 4.07 -9.93 9.09
N ARG A 81 3.29 -10.79 9.74
CA ARG A 81 1.87 -11.01 9.46
C ARG A 81 1.01 -10.16 10.39
N ALA A 82 -0.22 -9.87 9.97
CA ALA A 82 -1.19 -9.19 10.80
C ALA A 82 -2.00 -10.20 11.62
N VAL A 83 -1.94 -10.11 12.95
CA VAL A 83 -2.70 -10.97 13.86
C VAL A 83 -3.95 -10.23 14.32
N GLU A 84 -5.11 -10.74 13.92
CA GLU A 84 -6.40 -10.21 14.36
C GLU A 84 -6.67 -10.54 15.83
N PRO A 85 -6.99 -9.55 16.68
CA PRO A 85 -7.45 -9.76 18.05
C PRO A 85 -8.71 -10.64 18.10
N ALA A 86 -8.87 -11.38 19.19
CA ALA A 86 -10.07 -12.17 19.42
C ALA A 86 -11.34 -11.30 19.28
N MET A 87 -12.34 -11.84 18.55
CA MET A 87 -13.60 -11.13 18.24
C MET A 87 -13.42 -9.81 17.47
N GLN A 88 -12.25 -9.55 16.86
CA GLN A 88 -11.90 -8.30 16.18
C GLN A 88 -12.01 -7.05 17.07
N LEU A 89 -11.89 -7.23 18.39
CA LEU A 89 -11.93 -6.15 19.36
C LEU A 89 -10.55 -5.47 19.46
N GLY A 90 -10.44 -4.28 18.88
CA GLY A 90 -9.18 -3.55 18.75
C GLY A 90 -8.55 -3.71 17.37
N ASN A 91 -7.34 -3.19 17.20
CA ASN A 91 -6.64 -3.17 15.91
C ASN A 91 -5.70 -4.39 15.73
N PRO A 92 -5.50 -4.89 14.50
CA PRO A 92 -4.53 -5.95 14.22
C PRO A 92 -3.12 -5.60 14.69
N VAL A 93 -2.44 -6.62 15.21
CA VAL A 93 -1.07 -6.51 15.73
C VAL A 93 -0.11 -7.17 14.74
N TRP A 94 0.95 -6.47 14.38
CA TRP A 94 2.02 -7.02 13.57
C TRP A 94 2.88 -7.97 14.40
N SER A 95 3.04 -9.19 13.90
CA SER A 95 3.85 -10.23 14.53
C SER A 95 4.76 -10.88 13.51
N VAL A 96 6.00 -11.16 13.90
CA VAL A 96 6.98 -11.83 13.02
C VAL A 96 6.47 -13.22 12.68
N ASP A 97 6.30 -13.51 11.39
CA ASP A 97 5.81 -14.81 10.94
C ASP A 97 6.80 -15.92 11.34
N PRO A 98 6.40 -16.88 12.19
CA PRO A 98 7.29 -17.97 12.59
C PRO A 98 7.58 -18.96 11.47
N GLU A 99 6.78 -18.93 10.40
CA GLU A 99 6.92 -19.79 9.23
C GLU A 99 7.32 -18.97 7.98
N PHE A 100 7.98 -17.81 8.17
CA PHE A 100 8.40 -16.98 7.04
C PHE A 100 9.25 -17.78 6.04
N ASP A 101 8.78 -17.85 4.79
CA ASP A 101 9.45 -18.53 3.69
C ASP A 101 9.54 -17.59 2.49
N ILE A 102 10.76 -17.22 2.10
CA ILE A 102 10.98 -16.36 0.94
C ILE A 102 10.49 -16.99 -0.37
N GLY A 103 10.52 -18.33 -0.48
CA GLY A 103 10.05 -19.06 -1.66
C GLY A 103 8.53 -19.01 -1.84
N TYR A 104 7.78 -18.79 -0.76
CA TYR A 104 6.35 -18.50 -0.83
C TYR A 104 6.09 -17.13 -1.45
N HIS A 105 6.86 -16.12 -1.05
CA HIS A 105 6.64 -14.74 -1.47
C HIS A 105 7.23 -14.44 -2.84
N LEU A 106 8.42 -14.95 -3.17
CA LEU A 106 9.13 -14.70 -4.43
C LEU A 106 9.02 -15.90 -5.37
N ARG A 107 8.33 -15.70 -6.49
CA ARG A 107 8.11 -16.73 -7.51
C ARG A 107 8.78 -16.33 -8.83
N ARG A 108 9.12 -17.31 -9.68
CA ARG A 108 9.54 -17.09 -11.07
C ARG A 108 8.69 -17.86 -12.05
N VAL A 109 8.47 -17.27 -13.20
CA VAL A 109 7.77 -17.87 -14.34
C VAL A 109 8.44 -17.43 -15.63
N ARG A 110 8.33 -18.27 -16.66
CA ARG A 110 8.68 -17.91 -18.02
C ARG A 110 7.39 -17.64 -18.80
N LEU A 111 7.35 -16.51 -19.49
CA LEU A 111 6.19 -16.09 -20.27
C LEU A 111 6.01 -17.05 -21.47
N PRO A 112 4.83 -17.67 -21.64
CA PRO A 112 4.55 -18.46 -22.84
C PRO A 112 4.36 -17.53 -24.04
N ALA A 113 4.51 -18.06 -25.26
CA ALA A 113 4.18 -17.32 -26.46
C ALA A 113 2.66 -16.96 -26.50
N PRO A 114 2.28 -15.74 -26.91
CA PRO A 114 3.14 -14.61 -27.30
C PRO A 114 3.84 -14.00 -26.08
N ALA A 115 5.14 -13.77 -26.18
CA ALA A 115 5.95 -13.31 -25.05
C ALA A 115 6.23 -11.79 -25.11
N ASP A 116 5.20 -11.02 -25.42
CA ASP A 116 5.27 -9.56 -25.43
C ASP A 116 4.95 -8.94 -24.05
N PHE A 117 5.21 -7.64 -23.91
CA PHE A 117 4.98 -6.92 -22.66
C PHE A 117 3.50 -6.87 -22.25
N ASP A 118 2.56 -6.86 -23.21
CA ASP A 118 1.13 -6.88 -22.92
C ASP A 118 0.72 -8.21 -22.26
N HIS A 119 1.30 -9.32 -22.68
CA HIS A 119 1.10 -10.63 -22.06
C HIS A 119 1.71 -10.68 -20.65
N ALA A 120 2.87 -10.06 -20.44
CA ALA A 120 3.42 -9.89 -19.09
C ALA A 120 2.48 -9.06 -18.18
N LEU A 121 1.92 -7.96 -18.69
CA LEU A 121 0.95 -7.14 -17.94
C LEU A 121 -0.32 -7.90 -17.57
N ARG A 122 -0.77 -8.87 -18.39
CA ARG A 122 -1.89 -9.76 -18.03
C ARG A 122 -1.58 -10.65 -16.82
N MET A 123 -0.33 -11.10 -16.67
CA MET A 123 0.13 -11.82 -15.48
C MET A 123 0.22 -10.89 -14.27
N CYS A 124 0.81 -9.70 -14.44
CA CYS A 124 0.85 -8.67 -13.39
C CYS A 124 -0.54 -8.32 -12.88
N ARG A 125 -1.53 -8.21 -13.78
CA ARG A 125 -2.94 -8.00 -13.43
C ARG A 125 -3.46 -9.10 -12.52
N HIS A 126 -3.20 -10.37 -12.83
CA HIS A 126 -3.70 -11.48 -12.04
C HIS A 126 -3.17 -11.39 -10.60
N LEU A 127 -1.85 -11.22 -10.47
CA LEU A 127 -1.19 -11.00 -9.17
C LEU A 127 -1.82 -9.81 -8.43
N ALA A 128 -2.00 -8.67 -9.11
CA ALA A 128 -2.55 -7.45 -8.53
C ALA A 128 -3.96 -7.63 -7.94
N THR A 129 -4.81 -8.46 -8.56
CA THR A 129 -6.21 -8.64 -8.16
C THR A 129 -6.46 -9.80 -7.19
N GLU A 130 -5.51 -10.72 -7.08
CA GLU A 130 -5.55 -11.83 -6.12
C GLU A 130 -5.72 -11.26 -4.69
N PRO A 131 -6.48 -11.89 -3.77
CA PRO A 131 -6.44 -11.50 -2.36
C PRO A 131 -5.07 -11.81 -1.74
N PHE A 132 -4.75 -11.20 -0.59
CA PHE A 132 -3.60 -11.64 0.20
C PHE A 132 -3.99 -12.81 1.09
N ASP A 133 -3.05 -13.72 1.34
CA ASP A 133 -3.17 -14.67 2.45
C ASP A 133 -2.94 -13.92 3.77
N LYS A 134 -4.01 -13.79 4.57
CA LYS A 134 -3.97 -13.07 5.85
C LYS A 134 -3.15 -13.77 6.93
N ALA A 135 -2.79 -15.04 6.74
CA ALA A 135 -1.92 -15.78 7.65
C ALA A 135 -0.43 -15.46 7.44
N ARG A 136 -0.07 -14.81 6.34
CA ARG A 136 1.31 -14.53 5.91
C ARG A 136 1.58 -13.03 5.87
N PRO A 137 2.86 -12.59 5.79
CA PRO A 137 3.16 -11.22 5.46
C PRO A 137 2.48 -10.80 4.16
N PRO A 138 1.69 -9.70 4.13
CA PRO A 138 0.81 -9.43 3.01
C PRO A 138 1.54 -8.74 1.84
N TRP A 139 2.50 -9.46 1.25
CA TRP A 139 3.21 -9.10 0.02
C TRP A 139 3.58 -10.35 -0.79
N SER A 140 3.85 -10.15 -2.07
CA SER A 140 4.34 -11.18 -2.99
C SER A 140 5.08 -10.53 -4.16
N ALA A 141 6.00 -11.29 -4.77
CA ALA A 141 6.76 -10.86 -5.93
C ALA A 141 6.80 -11.96 -6.98
N LEU A 142 6.85 -11.56 -8.25
CA LEU A 142 6.94 -12.47 -9.39
C LEU A 142 7.97 -11.93 -10.40
N LEU A 143 8.96 -12.75 -10.71
CA LEU A 143 9.83 -12.55 -11.86
C LEU A 143 9.21 -13.25 -13.08
N ILE A 144 8.92 -12.48 -14.12
CA ILE A 144 8.43 -12.94 -15.42
C ILE A 144 9.58 -12.83 -16.42
N GLU A 145 10.09 -13.96 -16.85
CA GLU A 145 11.21 -14.06 -17.78
C GLU A 145 10.77 -14.31 -19.22
N GLY A 146 11.67 -14.04 -20.16
CA GLY A 146 11.56 -14.53 -21.54
C GLY A 146 10.66 -13.68 -22.41
N LEU A 147 10.63 -12.37 -22.21
CA LEU A 147 10.04 -11.47 -23.20
C LEU A 147 10.80 -11.61 -24.53
N ASP A 148 10.09 -11.44 -25.65
CA ASP A 148 10.63 -11.63 -27.01
C ASP A 148 11.83 -10.73 -27.33
N ASP A 149 11.95 -9.59 -26.64
CA ASP A 149 13.07 -8.63 -26.76
C ASP A 149 14.22 -8.88 -25.77
N GLY A 150 14.19 -10.00 -25.03
CA GLY A 150 15.21 -10.39 -24.06
C GLY A 150 15.08 -9.75 -22.68
N ARG A 151 14.09 -8.87 -22.47
CA ARG A 151 13.80 -8.24 -21.17
C ARG A 151 13.13 -9.22 -20.21
N ALA A 152 12.98 -8.77 -18.97
CA ALA A 152 12.17 -9.43 -17.95
C ALA A 152 11.29 -8.41 -17.24
N VAL A 153 10.26 -8.89 -16.54
CA VAL A 153 9.39 -8.05 -15.70
C VAL A 153 9.47 -8.57 -14.27
N PHE A 154 9.81 -7.69 -13.33
CA PHE A 154 9.72 -7.97 -11.90
C PHE A 154 8.54 -7.20 -11.33
N VAL A 155 7.54 -7.91 -10.83
CA VAL A 155 6.34 -7.30 -10.24
C VAL A 155 6.31 -7.59 -8.75
N VAL A 156 6.12 -6.54 -7.96
CA VAL A 156 5.95 -6.62 -6.51
C VAL A 156 4.57 -6.11 -6.16
N LYS A 157 3.84 -6.89 -5.38
CA LYS A 157 2.54 -6.54 -4.83
C LYS A 157 2.64 -6.53 -3.31
N THR A 158 2.24 -5.42 -2.69
CA THR A 158 2.21 -5.28 -1.23
C THR A 158 0.86 -4.71 -0.79
N HIS A 159 0.38 -5.10 0.39
CA HIS A 159 -0.81 -4.50 0.96
C HIS A 159 -0.51 -3.09 1.48
N HIS A 160 -1.46 -2.15 1.35
CA HIS A 160 -1.28 -0.74 1.73
C HIS A 160 -1.09 -0.52 3.25
N SER A 161 -1.34 -1.53 4.09
CA SER A 161 -1.02 -1.48 5.53
C SER A 161 0.45 -1.73 5.84
N ILE A 162 1.19 -2.32 4.91
CA ILE A 162 2.65 -2.46 5.03
C ILE A 162 3.30 -1.09 4.81
N THR A 163 2.82 -0.35 3.81
CA THR A 163 3.43 0.90 3.37
C THR A 163 2.41 1.91 2.89
N ASP A 164 2.63 3.19 3.21
CA ASP A 164 1.99 4.30 2.50
C ASP A 164 2.75 4.62 1.20
N GLY A 165 2.20 5.53 0.37
CA GLY A 165 2.79 5.89 -0.92
C GLY A 165 4.20 6.47 -0.82
N MET A 166 4.49 7.25 0.23
CA MET A 166 5.83 7.79 0.48
C MET A 166 6.80 6.73 1.01
N GLY A 167 6.32 5.86 1.90
CA GLY A 167 7.05 4.71 2.41
C GLY A 167 7.43 3.74 1.29
N GLY A 168 6.59 3.59 0.25
CA GLY A 168 6.87 2.74 -0.91
C GLY A 168 8.02 3.30 -1.76
N ILE A 169 8.04 4.62 -1.98
CA ILE A 169 9.15 5.29 -2.69
C ILE A 169 10.45 5.20 -1.89
N GLN A 170 10.39 5.40 -0.58
CA GLN A 170 11.54 5.22 0.32
C GLN A 170 12.05 3.78 0.28
N MET A 171 11.14 2.80 0.29
CA MET A 171 11.44 1.39 0.16
C MET A 171 12.18 1.09 -1.13
N MET A 172 11.64 1.55 -2.27
CA MET A 172 12.29 1.36 -3.56
C MET A 172 13.67 2.00 -3.60
N THR A 173 13.83 3.21 -3.04
CA THR A 173 15.14 3.90 -2.98
C THR A 173 16.16 3.17 -2.10
N LEU A 174 15.70 2.56 -1.01
CA LEU A 174 16.50 1.77 -0.07
C LEU A 174 16.96 0.45 -0.69
N LEU A 175 16.07 -0.24 -1.39
CA LEU A 175 16.32 -1.59 -1.90
C LEU A 175 16.99 -1.62 -3.27
N HIS A 176 16.92 -0.53 -4.04
CA HIS A 176 17.51 -0.46 -5.38
C HIS A 176 18.89 0.21 -5.41
N SER A 177 19.82 -0.44 -6.11
CA SER A 177 21.10 0.13 -6.50
C SER A 177 20.95 0.93 -7.79
N ARG A 178 21.70 2.02 -7.92
CA ARG A 178 21.83 2.77 -9.18
C ARG A 178 22.89 2.20 -10.12
N ARG A 179 23.56 1.13 -9.71
CA ARG A 179 24.61 0.45 -10.47
C ARG A 179 24.22 -1.01 -10.71
N PRO A 180 24.56 -1.56 -11.89
CA PRO A 180 24.29 -2.96 -12.21
C PRO A 180 25.14 -3.93 -11.38
N ASP A 181 26.32 -3.50 -10.94
CA ASP A 181 27.25 -4.34 -10.16
C ASP A 181 26.74 -4.57 -8.73
N PRO A 182 26.98 -5.77 -8.15
CA PRO A 182 26.76 -6.01 -6.74
C PRO A 182 27.51 -4.98 -5.89
N THR A 183 26.89 -4.54 -4.79
CA THR A 183 27.62 -3.77 -3.78
C THR A 183 28.14 -4.76 -2.74
N PRO A 184 29.47 -4.95 -2.60
CA PRO A 184 30.02 -5.79 -1.55
C PRO A 184 29.73 -5.17 -0.17
N ASN A 185 29.57 -6.00 0.86
CA ASN A 185 29.43 -5.57 2.26
C ASN A 185 28.30 -4.56 2.49
N LYS A 186 27.14 -4.74 1.84
CA LYS A 186 25.96 -3.92 2.12
C LYS A 186 25.62 -3.99 3.61
N PRO A 187 25.22 -2.87 4.24
CA PRO A 187 24.68 -2.90 5.58
C PRO A 187 23.54 -3.92 5.67
N ASP A 188 23.61 -4.79 6.67
CA ASP A 188 22.60 -5.82 6.93
C ASP A 188 22.11 -5.72 8.38
N ARG A 189 20.98 -6.36 8.64
CA ARG A 189 20.38 -6.48 9.97
C ARG A 189 20.14 -7.94 10.29
N THR A 190 20.27 -8.30 11.55
CA THR A 190 19.75 -9.59 11.99
C THR A 190 18.24 -9.57 11.82
N PRO A 191 17.63 -10.56 11.12
CA PRO A 191 16.18 -10.64 11.01
C PRO A 191 15.56 -10.76 12.41
N PRO A 192 14.35 -10.19 12.61
CA PRO A 192 13.68 -10.29 13.89
C PRO A 192 13.33 -11.75 14.20
N ALA A 193 13.34 -12.11 15.48
CA ALA A 193 13.03 -13.47 15.90
C ALA A 193 11.55 -13.82 15.63
N PRO A 194 11.25 -15.06 15.21
CA PRO A 194 9.90 -15.62 15.12
C PRO A 194 9.03 -15.32 16.34
N GLU A 195 7.76 -15.00 16.12
CA GLU A 195 6.81 -14.71 17.19
C GLU A 195 5.52 -15.52 17.04
N HIS A 196 5.12 -16.20 18.12
CA HIS A 196 3.90 -17.00 18.17
C HIS A 196 2.75 -16.21 18.82
N LEU A 197 2.36 -15.09 18.21
CA LEU A 197 1.24 -14.30 18.71
C LEU A 197 -0.10 -14.92 18.26
N SER A 198 -0.94 -15.25 19.24
CA SER A 198 -2.31 -15.71 19.04
C SER A 198 -3.31 -14.54 19.08
N SER A 199 -4.53 -14.74 18.58
CA SER A 199 -5.59 -13.73 18.64
C SER A 199 -5.95 -13.30 20.07
N VAL A 200 -5.88 -14.21 21.04
CA VAL A 200 -6.10 -13.88 22.46
C VAL A 200 -4.94 -13.04 23.00
N GLY A 201 -3.71 -13.36 22.61
CA GLY A 201 -2.53 -12.56 22.94
C GLY A 201 -2.61 -11.14 22.37
N ALA A 202 -2.95 -11.01 21.09
CA ALA A 202 -3.13 -9.72 20.41
C ALA A 202 -4.24 -8.87 21.08
N PHE A 203 -5.36 -9.50 21.48
CA PHE A 203 -6.40 -8.82 22.25
C PHE A 203 -5.88 -8.32 23.61
N GLY A 204 -5.11 -9.14 24.33
CA GLY A 204 -4.48 -8.74 25.58
C GLY A 204 -3.55 -7.53 25.42
N GLU A 205 -2.75 -7.49 24.36
CA GLU A 205 -1.88 -6.34 24.07
C GLU A 205 -2.66 -5.05 23.84
N GLU A 206 -3.77 -5.11 23.12
CA GLU A 206 -4.55 -3.92 22.84
C GLU A 206 -5.31 -3.41 24.08
N VAL A 207 -5.80 -4.32 24.93
CA VAL A 207 -6.33 -3.95 26.25
C VAL A 207 -5.26 -3.20 27.06
N VAL A 208 -4.02 -3.71 27.10
CA VAL A 208 -2.91 -3.04 27.81
C VAL A 208 -2.55 -1.69 27.19
N SER A 209 -2.54 -1.59 25.87
CA SER A 209 -2.30 -0.35 25.12
C SER A 209 -3.33 0.73 25.46
N GLU A 210 -4.62 0.38 25.43
CA GLU A 210 -5.71 1.30 25.79
C GLU A 210 -5.65 1.71 27.26
N ILE A 211 -5.28 0.79 28.17
CA ILE A 211 -5.05 1.11 29.58
C ILE A 211 -3.98 2.19 29.73
N ARG A 212 -2.88 2.07 29.00
CA ARG A 212 -1.76 3.03 29.05
C ARG A 212 -2.11 4.38 28.43
N ARG A 213 -2.87 4.40 27.34
CA ARG A 213 -3.25 5.63 26.63
C ARG A 213 -4.30 6.44 27.37
N ALA A 214 -5.20 5.78 28.11
CA ALA A 214 -6.33 6.45 28.75
C ALA A 214 -6.58 5.94 30.17
N PRO A 215 -5.63 6.08 31.12
CA PRO A 215 -5.78 5.58 32.48
C PRO A 215 -7.00 6.19 33.19
N SER A 216 -7.37 7.41 32.82
CA SER A 216 -8.56 8.12 33.33
C SER A 216 -9.89 7.49 32.89
N ARG A 217 -9.96 6.83 31.71
CA ARG A 217 -11.18 6.13 31.23
C ARG A 217 -11.46 4.88 32.06
N ILE A 218 -10.43 4.15 32.45
CA ILE A 218 -10.56 2.97 33.33
C ILE A 218 -10.82 3.40 34.76
N ALA A 219 -10.15 4.44 35.25
CA ALA A 219 -10.42 4.97 36.57
C ALA A 219 -11.87 5.47 36.73
N LYS A 220 -12.52 5.89 35.63
CA LYS A 220 -13.96 6.19 35.57
C LYS A 220 -14.83 4.94 35.52
N LEU A 221 -14.43 3.88 34.82
CA LEU A 221 -15.13 2.57 34.81
C LEU A 221 -15.12 1.91 36.19
N VAL A 222 -13.97 1.90 36.86
CA VAL A 222 -13.81 1.35 38.22
C VAL A 222 -14.55 2.21 39.25
N ARG A 223 -14.49 3.54 39.15
CA ARG A 223 -15.30 4.44 40.01
C ARG A 223 -16.79 4.36 39.71
N GLY A 224 -17.17 4.08 38.47
CA GLY A 224 -18.55 3.83 38.05
C GLY A 224 -19.09 2.54 38.65
N ALA A 225 -18.27 1.49 38.73
CA ALA A 225 -18.62 0.22 39.38
C ALA A 225 -18.80 0.37 40.91
N THR A 226 -18.12 1.32 41.56
CA THR A 226 -18.35 1.63 42.99
C THR A 226 -19.57 2.52 43.26
N ASN A 227 -20.13 3.19 42.24
CA ASN A 227 -21.29 4.08 42.35
C ASN A 227 -22.59 3.51 41.77
N VAL A 228 -22.69 2.18 41.62
CA VAL A 228 -23.86 1.50 41.01
C VAL A 228 -25.17 1.67 41.79
N ALA A 229 -25.19 2.38 42.93
CA ALA A 229 -26.42 2.73 43.63
C ALA A 229 -26.96 4.16 43.39
N ALA A 230 -26.27 5.10 42.72
CA ALA A 230 -26.73 6.50 42.76
C ALA A 230 -26.51 7.40 41.53
N THR A 231 -26.00 6.94 40.38
CA THR A 231 -25.76 7.91 39.28
C THR A 231 -25.92 7.34 37.87
N ALA A 232 -27.14 6.88 37.56
CA ALA A 232 -27.51 6.44 36.21
C ALA A 232 -28.10 7.55 35.30
N ILE A 233 -28.05 8.85 35.65
CA ILE A 233 -28.79 9.90 34.89
C ILE A 233 -27.97 11.11 34.41
N SER A 234 -26.67 11.25 34.69
CA SER A 234 -25.95 12.49 34.29
C SER A 234 -24.59 12.28 33.61
N SER A 235 -24.61 11.91 32.33
CA SER A 235 -23.89 12.60 31.21
C SER A 235 -23.51 11.64 30.06
N PRO A 236 -24.32 11.53 28.99
CA PRO A 236 -23.92 10.82 27.76
C PRO A 236 -23.27 11.70 26.69
N PHE A 237 -22.84 12.94 26.96
CA PHE A 237 -22.54 13.91 25.89
C PHE A 237 -21.08 14.35 25.67
N SER A 238 -20.08 13.89 26.44
CA SER A 238 -18.68 14.34 26.24
C SER A 238 -17.77 13.35 25.52
N THR A 239 -18.31 12.26 24.97
CA THR A 239 -17.55 11.32 24.10
C THR A 239 -18.22 11.11 22.74
N ALA A 240 -19.32 11.83 22.47
CA ALA A 240 -20.03 11.71 21.21
C ALA A 240 -19.33 12.49 20.08
N SER A 241 -18.72 13.65 20.33
CA SER A 241 -18.16 14.49 19.27
C SER A 241 -16.91 13.91 18.59
N GLU A 242 -16.02 13.27 19.34
CA GLU A 242 -14.80 12.63 18.79
C GLU A 242 -15.14 11.32 18.05
N VAL A 243 -16.06 10.51 18.60
CA VAL A 243 -16.56 9.30 17.93
C VAL A 243 -17.36 9.63 16.68
N LEU A 244 -18.15 10.72 16.69
CA LEU A 244 -18.90 11.18 15.51
C LEU A 244 -17.96 11.75 14.42
N GLY A 245 -16.89 12.45 14.78
CA GLY A 245 -15.91 12.97 13.82
C GLY A 245 -15.14 11.86 13.11
N TYR A 246 -14.72 10.84 13.86
CA TYR A 246 -14.06 9.65 13.32
C TYR A 246 -15.02 8.78 12.50
N ALA A 247 -16.24 8.53 13.00
CA ALA A 247 -17.27 7.80 12.27
C ALA A 247 -17.70 8.51 10.98
N ASN A 248 -17.74 9.84 10.95
CA ASN A 248 -18.08 10.59 9.75
C ASN A 248 -16.93 10.61 8.73
N SER A 249 -15.67 10.56 9.20
CA SER A 249 -14.48 10.43 8.34
C SER A 249 -14.37 9.03 7.73
N LEU A 250 -14.59 7.98 8.53
CA LEU A 250 -14.77 6.61 8.03
C LEU A 250 -15.97 6.55 7.07
N ARG A 251 -17.11 7.12 7.44
CA ARG A 251 -18.29 7.15 6.56
C ARG A 251 -17.98 7.81 5.21
N LYS A 252 -17.19 8.87 5.14
CA LYS A 252 -16.78 9.47 3.85
C LYS A 252 -15.87 8.57 3.01
N ILE A 253 -15.14 7.65 3.64
CA ILE A 253 -14.26 6.67 2.97
C ILE A 253 -15.07 5.45 2.50
N VAL A 254 -16.05 5.00 3.31
CA VAL A 254 -16.84 3.79 3.03
C VAL A 254 -18.13 4.08 2.26
N THR A 255 -18.67 5.30 2.32
CA THR A 255 -19.85 5.67 1.52
C THR A 255 -19.37 5.85 0.09
N PRO A 256 -19.89 5.07 -0.87
CA PRO A 256 -19.57 5.28 -2.28
C PRO A 256 -19.86 6.74 -2.62
N PRO A 257 -19.01 7.42 -3.41
CA PRO A 257 -19.36 8.73 -3.91
C PRO A 257 -20.77 8.65 -4.50
N ALA A 258 -21.57 9.69 -4.27
CA ALA A 258 -22.93 9.75 -4.80
C ALA A 258 -22.92 9.37 -6.28
N ARG A 259 -24.05 8.84 -6.80
CA ARG A 259 -24.23 8.41 -8.20
C ARG A 259 -24.05 9.54 -9.25
N SER A 260 -23.40 10.64 -8.88
CA SER A 260 -22.91 11.72 -9.73
C SER A 260 -21.52 11.37 -10.27
N GLY A 261 -21.34 11.51 -11.58
CA GLY A 261 -20.07 11.31 -12.25
C GLY A 261 -20.26 10.58 -13.57
N SER A 262 -19.36 9.66 -13.88
CA SER A 262 -19.36 8.89 -15.12
C SER A 262 -20.43 7.77 -15.15
N PRO A 263 -21.38 7.79 -16.11
CA PRO A 263 -22.36 6.70 -16.29
C PRO A 263 -21.70 5.35 -16.61
N LEU A 264 -20.61 5.37 -17.36
CA LEU A 264 -19.89 4.15 -17.78
C LEU A 264 -19.04 3.54 -16.67
N LEU A 265 -18.68 4.32 -15.64
CA LEU A 265 -17.81 3.88 -14.56
C LEU A 265 -18.55 3.60 -13.24
N HIS A 266 -19.86 3.86 -13.17
CA HIS A 266 -20.69 3.65 -11.98
C HIS A 266 -20.82 2.16 -11.60
N ASP A 267 -21.12 1.28 -12.57
CA ASP A 267 -21.39 -0.15 -12.33
C ASP A 267 -20.17 -1.04 -12.68
N ARG A 268 -18.96 -0.57 -12.39
CA ARG A 268 -17.75 -1.34 -12.69
C ARG A 268 -17.66 -2.59 -11.81
N GLY A 269 -17.44 -3.73 -12.47
CA GLY A 269 -17.09 -4.97 -11.80
C GLY A 269 -15.69 -4.97 -11.19
N LEU A 270 -15.30 -6.12 -10.63
CA LEU A 270 -13.97 -6.35 -10.05
C LEU A 270 -12.87 -6.52 -11.11
N GLY A 271 -13.25 -6.67 -12.38
CA GLY A 271 -12.32 -6.76 -13.50
C GLY A 271 -11.39 -5.55 -13.55
N ARG A 272 -10.10 -5.80 -13.72
CA ARG A 272 -9.09 -4.78 -13.99
C ARG A 272 -8.43 -5.08 -15.33
N TRP A 273 -7.94 -4.05 -15.99
CA TRP A 273 -7.13 -4.19 -17.21
C TRP A 273 -5.91 -3.31 -17.05
N PHE A 274 -4.73 -3.87 -17.35
CA PHE A 274 -3.47 -3.16 -17.31
C PHE A 274 -3.03 -2.90 -18.74
N GLY A 275 -2.62 -1.67 -19.01
CA GLY A 275 -2.08 -1.24 -20.29
C GLY A 275 -1.21 -0.01 -20.07
N THR A 276 -0.32 0.24 -21.02
CA THR A 276 0.63 1.36 -20.94
C THR A 276 0.38 2.34 -22.06
N LEU A 277 0.49 3.62 -21.74
CA LEU A 277 0.55 4.72 -22.69
C LEU A 277 1.83 5.48 -22.41
N GLU A 278 2.77 5.42 -23.34
CA GLU A 278 4.04 6.13 -23.23
C GLU A 278 3.90 7.52 -23.86
N VAL A 279 4.21 8.54 -23.08
CA VAL A 279 4.22 9.93 -23.53
C VAL A 279 5.55 10.53 -23.10
N GLY A 280 6.26 11.13 -24.04
CA GLY A 280 7.52 11.78 -23.74
C GLY A 280 7.33 12.98 -22.80
N VAL A 281 8.17 13.04 -21.77
CA VAL A 281 8.13 14.11 -20.77
C VAL A 281 8.36 15.50 -21.39
N PRO A 282 9.28 15.70 -22.36
CA PRO A 282 9.43 16.98 -23.04
C PRO A 282 8.15 17.47 -23.73
N GLU A 283 7.46 16.57 -24.42
CA GLU A 283 6.21 16.83 -25.14
C GLU A 283 5.10 17.22 -24.17
N LEU A 284 4.97 16.47 -23.06
CA LEU A 284 3.97 16.76 -22.04
C LEU A 284 4.24 18.11 -21.35
N LYS A 285 5.51 18.44 -21.06
CA LYS A 285 5.91 19.75 -20.53
C LYS A 285 5.66 20.89 -21.51
N ALA A 286 5.90 20.67 -22.80
CA ALA A 286 5.66 21.67 -23.84
C ALA A 286 4.14 21.97 -23.94
N GLY A 287 3.30 20.93 -23.94
CA GLY A 287 1.84 21.07 -23.92
C GLY A 287 1.34 21.79 -22.68
N ALA A 288 1.85 21.41 -21.49
CA ALA A 288 1.55 22.10 -20.23
C ALA A 288 1.85 23.60 -20.32
N LYS A 289 3.06 23.96 -20.74
CA LYS A 289 3.51 25.35 -20.84
C LYS A 289 2.68 26.15 -21.84
N ALA A 290 2.32 25.56 -22.99
CA ALA A 290 1.46 26.22 -23.99
C ALA A 290 0.06 26.54 -23.43
N ALA A 291 -0.45 25.71 -22.52
CA ALA A 291 -1.73 25.93 -21.83
C ALA A 291 -1.59 26.76 -20.53
N GLY A 292 -0.39 27.24 -20.18
CA GLY A 292 -0.13 27.98 -18.94
C GLY A 292 -0.17 27.13 -17.66
N GLY A 293 -0.06 25.80 -17.77
CA GLY A 293 -0.12 24.85 -16.66
C GLY A 293 1.21 24.18 -16.31
N SER A 294 1.18 23.40 -15.24
CA SER A 294 2.25 22.51 -14.78
C SER A 294 2.18 21.13 -15.46
N LEU A 295 3.21 20.31 -15.24
CA LEU A 295 3.24 18.92 -15.72
C LEU A 295 2.03 18.11 -15.20
N ASN A 296 1.65 18.32 -13.94
CA ASN A 296 0.48 17.65 -13.34
C ASN A 296 -0.82 18.11 -14.00
N ASP A 297 -0.93 19.40 -14.35
CA ASP A 297 -2.12 19.92 -15.04
C ASP A 297 -2.27 19.27 -16.41
N ALA A 298 -1.17 19.12 -17.16
CA ALA A 298 -1.20 18.42 -18.45
C ALA A 298 -1.57 16.93 -18.30
N TYR A 299 -1.06 16.26 -17.27
CA TYR A 299 -1.43 14.86 -16.98
C TYR A 299 -2.93 14.73 -16.67
N VAL A 300 -3.45 15.55 -15.77
CA VAL A 300 -4.88 15.57 -15.40
C VAL A 300 -5.75 15.92 -16.61
N ALA A 301 -5.37 16.94 -17.39
CA ALA A 301 -6.09 17.32 -18.60
C ALA A 301 -6.12 16.20 -19.65
N ALA A 302 -5.01 15.48 -19.84
CA ALA A 302 -4.96 14.34 -20.75
C ALA A 302 -5.89 13.21 -20.31
N LEU A 303 -5.93 12.89 -19.01
CA LEU A 303 -6.88 11.90 -18.47
C LEU A 303 -8.34 12.33 -18.66
N LEU A 304 -8.67 13.58 -18.34
CA LEU A 304 -10.02 14.11 -18.51
C LEU A 304 -10.45 14.11 -19.99
N GLY A 305 -9.58 14.52 -20.90
CA GLY A 305 -9.84 14.46 -22.34
C GLY A 305 -9.98 13.02 -22.85
N GLY A 306 -9.19 12.09 -22.33
CA GLY A 306 -9.31 10.66 -22.62
C GLY A 306 -10.64 10.09 -22.16
N PHE A 307 -11.05 10.38 -20.92
CA PHE A 307 -12.36 9.97 -20.42
C PHE A 307 -13.51 10.61 -21.21
N HIS A 308 -13.39 11.89 -21.57
CA HIS A 308 -14.40 12.55 -22.40
C HIS A 308 -14.60 11.82 -23.74
N ARG A 309 -13.51 11.59 -24.48
CA ARG A 309 -13.54 10.83 -25.76
C ARG A 309 -14.05 9.40 -25.58
N TYR A 310 -13.67 8.74 -24.49
CA TYR A 310 -14.18 7.42 -24.15
C TYR A 310 -15.71 7.45 -23.98
N HIS A 311 -16.28 8.44 -23.29
CA HIS A 311 -17.74 8.53 -23.15
C HIS A 311 -18.43 8.81 -24.48
N GLU A 312 -17.90 9.73 -25.29
CA GLU A 312 -18.44 10.02 -26.64
C GLU A 312 -18.47 8.77 -27.52
N ALA A 313 -17.41 7.96 -27.48
CA ALA A 313 -17.31 6.71 -28.24
C ALA A 313 -18.39 5.67 -27.85
N PHE A 314 -18.96 5.78 -26.65
CA PHE A 314 -20.06 4.93 -26.16
C PHE A 314 -21.41 5.67 -26.15
N GLY A 315 -21.52 6.82 -26.82
CA GLY A 315 -22.75 7.60 -26.92
C GLY A 315 -23.23 8.20 -25.58
N GLN A 316 -22.31 8.39 -24.64
CA GLN A 316 -22.57 9.01 -23.34
C GLN A 316 -21.89 10.38 -23.26
N SER A 317 -22.44 11.29 -22.47
CA SER A 317 -21.75 12.52 -22.06
C SER A 317 -21.31 12.41 -20.60
N VAL A 318 -20.22 13.10 -20.27
CA VAL A 318 -19.75 13.23 -18.89
C VAL A 318 -19.33 14.67 -18.65
N GLU A 319 -20.02 15.34 -17.73
CA GLU A 319 -19.72 16.73 -17.38
C GLU A 319 -18.66 16.83 -16.28
N SER A 320 -18.67 15.88 -15.34
CA SER A 320 -17.74 15.87 -14.22
C SER A 320 -17.28 14.45 -13.89
N ILE A 321 -16.02 14.34 -13.49
CA ILE A 321 -15.40 13.09 -13.05
C ILE A 321 -14.82 13.33 -11.66
N PRO A 322 -15.31 12.63 -10.62
CA PRO A 322 -14.70 12.68 -9.31
C PRO A 322 -13.24 12.22 -9.37
N MET A 323 -12.33 13.05 -8.87
CA MET A 323 -10.90 12.74 -8.80
C MET A 323 -10.41 12.93 -7.37
N GLY A 324 -9.73 11.90 -6.84
CA GLY A 324 -8.99 12.00 -5.59
C GLY A 324 -7.51 12.13 -5.91
N MET A 325 -6.86 13.19 -5.42
CA MET A 325 -5.41 13.37 -5.54
C MET A 325 -4.80 13.41 -4.14
N PRO A 326 -4.16 12.33 -3.67
CA PRO A 326 -3.49 12.35 -2.39
C PRO A 326 -2.29 13.29 -2.48
N ILE A 327 -2.21 14.25 -1.56
CA ILE A 327 -1.09 15.18 -1.43
C ILE A 327 -0.30 14.85 -0.17
N SER A 328 1.03 14.94 -0.25
CA SER A 328 1.86 14.84 0.94
C SER A 328 1.53 15.99 1.89
N MET A 329 1.15 15.66 3.12
CA MET A 329 0.95 16.65 4.19
C MET A 329 2.25 16.94 4.95
N ARG A 330 3.36 16.28 4.59
CA ARG A 330 4.68 16.54 5.18
C ARG A 330 5.28 17.77 4.49
N THR A 331 5.31 18.88 5.22
CA THR A 331 6.04 20.12 4.89
C THR A 331 7.52 19.97 5.16
#